data_AF-A0A536F1X5-F1
#
_entry.id   AF-A0A536F1X5-F1
#
_cell.length_a   1.000
_cell.length_b   1.000
_cell.length_c   1.000
_cell.angle_alpha   90.00
_cell.angle_beta   90.00
_cell.angle_gamma   90.00
#
_symmetry.space_group_name_H-M   'P 1'
#
loop_
_entity.id
_entity.type
_entity.pdbx_description
1 polymer ?
#
loop_
_entity_poly.entity_id
_entity_poly.type
_entity_poly.pdbx_seq_one_letter_code
_entity_poly.pdbx_strand_id
1 'polypeptide(L)' 'MARGDRPLPLEQLEPYMRGAKFAVQALSRRHRDHDPDLAEDADRYFEMAERYRQAAIATFRLHRERQSR' A
#
# COMPACT_ATOMS: atom_id res chain seq x y z
N MET A 1 -6.95 -10.93 5.45
CA MET A 1 -8.29 -10.49 5.90
C MET A 1 -9.28 -11.48 5.33
N ALA A 2 -10.06 -12.13 6.19
CA ALA A 2 -11.12 -13.01 5.77
C ALA A 2 -12.27 -12.19 5.16
N ARG A 3 -13.07 -12.83 4.32
CA ARG A 3 -14.26 -12.20 3.74
C ARG A 3 -15.23 -11.87 4.89
N GLY A 4 -15.51 -10.58 5.09
CA GLY A 4 -16.36 -10.08 6.17
C GLY A 4 -15.62 -9.34 7.29
N ASP A 5 -14.29 -9.33 7.29
CA ASP A 5 -13.53 -8.50 8.22
C ASP A 5 -13.85 -7.03 8.02
N ARG A 6 -13.99 -6.28 9.12
CA ARG A 6 -14.20 -4.83 9.06
C ARG A 6 -13.00 -4.22 8.34
N PRO A 7 -13.23 -3.36 7.32
CA PRO A 7 -12.13 -2.73 6.59
C PRO A 7 -11.25 -1.94 7.55
N LEU A 8 -9.95 -1.94 7.29
CA LEU A 8 -8.98 -1.18 8.07
C LEU A 8 -9.40 0.31 8.07
N PRO A 9 -9.46 0.98 9.23
CA PRO A 9 -9.69 2.41 9.28
C PRO A 9 -8.66 3.15 8.41
N LEU A 10 -9.10 4.20 7.72
CA LEU A 10 -8.25 4.93 6.77
C LEU A 10 -6.99 5.49 7.45
N GLU A 11 -7.13 5.89 8.72
CA GLU A 11 -6.05 6.43 9.56
C GLU A 11 -4.96 5.39 9.82
N GLN A 12 -5.30 4.10 9.78
CA GLN A 12 -4.35 3.00 9.98
C GLN A 12 -3.70 2.54 8.69
N LEU A 13 -4.19 2.99 7.53
CA LEU A 13 -3.71 2.54 6.23
C LEU A 13 -2.24 2.90 6.01
N GLU A 14 -1.82 4.12 6.36
CA GLU A 14 -0.43 4.54 6.19
C GLU A 14 0.55 3.74 7.08
N PRO A 15 0.33 3.61 8.41
CA PRO A 15 1.15 2.73 9.24
C PRO A 15 1.19 1.28 8.74
N TYR A 16 0.05 0.75 8.30
CA TYR A 16 -0.04 -0.61 7.74
C TYR A 16 0.81 -0.77 6.49
N MET A 17 0.65 0.14 5.51
CA MET A 17 1.42 0.10 4.25
C MET A 17 2.92 0.24 4.50
N ARG A 18 3.32 1.05 5.49
CA ARG A 18 4.73 1.18 5.91
C ARG A 18 5.29 -0.14 6.45
N GLY A 19 4.54 -0.82 7.32
CA GLY A 19 4.92 -2.13 7.85
C GLY A 19 4.99 -3.20 6.75
N ALA A 20 4.01 -3.23 5.86
CA ALA A 20 4.00 -4.14 4.71
C ALA A 20 5.22 -3.91 3.81
N LYS A 21 5.56 -2.66 3.52
CA LYS A 21 6.76 -2.31 2.74
C LYS A 21 8.05 -2.80 3.38
N PHE A 22 8.21 -2.59 4.67
CA PHE A 22 9.36 -3.08 5.41
C PHE A 22 9.47 -4.62 5.34
N ALA A 23 8.37 -5.33 5.61
CA ALA A 23 8.36 -6.78 5.63
C ALA A 23 8.72 -7.38 4.26
N VAL A 24 8.14 -6.84 3.19
CA VAL A 24 8.44 -7.29 1.82
C VAL A 24 9.89 -7.01 1.47
N GLN A 25 10.43 -5.81 1.74
CA GLN A 25 11.85 -5.52 1.48
C GLN A 25 12.80 -6.43 2.26
N ALA A 26 12.46 -6.77 3.51
CA ALA A 26 13.24 -7.71 4.31
C ALA A 26 13.21 -9.13 3.73
N LEU A 27 12.03 -9.59 3.28
CA LEU A 27 11.86 -10.89 2.64
C LEU A 27 12.56 -10.96 1.29
N SER A 28 12.43 -9.95 0.43
CA SER A 28 13.11 -9.88 -0.87
C SER A 28 14.63 -9.96 -0.72
N ARG A 29 15.20 -9.31 0.31
CA ARG A 29 16.64 -9.42 0.61
C ARG A 29 17.02 -10.81 1.12
N ARG A 30 16.21 -11.41 1.98
CA ARG A 30 16.47 -12.73 2.57
C ARG A 30 16.44 -13.85 1.53
N HIS A 31 15.60 -13.72 0.51
CA HIS A 31 15.34 -14.77 -0.48
C HIS A 31 15.91 -14.49 -1.87
N ARG A 32 16.85 -13.53 -1.98
CA ARG A 32 17.47 -13.11 -3.25
C ARG A 32 18.03 -14.27 -4.08
N ASP A 33 18.61 -15.28 -3.43
CA ASP A 33 19.22 -16.41 -4.15
C ASP A 33 18.18 -17.41 -4.69
N HIS A 34 16.94 -17.36 -4.21
CA HIS A 34 15.84 -18.20 -4.70
C HIS A 34 15.05 -17.52 -5.80
N ASP A 35 14.91 -16.20 -5.69
CA ASP A 35 14.25 -15.36 -6.67
C ASP A 35 15.00 -14.01 -6.75
N PRO A 36 15.87 -13.83 -7.76
CA PRO A 36 16.68 -12.62 -7.90
C PRO A 36 15.84 -11.39 -8.30
N ASP A 37 14.66 -11.61 -8.88
CA ASP A 37 13.79 -10.55 -9.41
C ASP A 37 12.80 -10.04 -8.35
N LEU A 38 12.61 -10.80 -7.26
CA LEU A 38 11.69 -10.49 -6.15
C LEU A 38 11.88 -9.09 -5.54
N ALA A 39 13.11 -8.54 -5.57
CA ALA A 39 13.37 -7.20 -5.09
C ALA A 39 12.84 -6.13 -6.06
N GLU A 40 13.09 -6.30 -7.36
CA GLU A 40 12.64 -5.37 -8.40
C GLU A 40 11.12 -5.39 -8.54
N ASP A 41 10.52 -6.58 -8.53
CA ASP A 41 9.07 -6.74 -8.59
C ASP A 41 8.39 -6.11 -7.37
N ALA A 42 8.95 -6.31 -6.16
CA ALA A 42 8.45 -5.66 -4.95
C ALA A 42 8.47 -4.13 -5.08
N ASP A 43 9.56 -3.54 -5.56
CA ASP A 43 9.67 -2.10 -5.75
C ASP A 43 8.64 -1.59 -6.78
N ARG A 44 8.46 -2.29 -7.90
CA ARG A 44 7.46 -1.97 -8.93
C ARG A 44 6.04 -2.01 -8.35
N TYR A 45 5.73 -3.03 -7.54
CA TYR A 45 4.44 -3.13 -6.84
C TYR A 45 4.23 -1.98 -5.84
N PHE A 46 5.26 -1.57 -5.10
CA PHE A 46 5.15 -0.44 -4.17
C PHE A 46 4.93 0.88 -4.89
N GLU A 47 5.59 1.10 -6.02
CA GLU A 47 5.37 2.31 -6.82
C GLU A 47 3.92 2.38 -7.30
N MET A 48 3.38 1.27 -7.81
CA MET A 48 1.99 1.19 -8.23
C MET A 48 1.02 1.43 -7.07
N ALA A 49 1.26 0.80 -5.91
CA ALA A 49 0.44 0.99 -4.72
C ALA A 49 0.43 2.43 -4.22
N GLU A 50 1.57 3.12 -4.29
CA GLU A 50 1.68 4.53 -3.91
C GLU A 50 0.87 5.43 -4.86
N ARG A 51 0.91 5.17 -6.17
CA ARG A 51 0.08 5.90 -7.15
C ARG A 51 -1.40 5.75 -6.83
N TYR A 52 -1.86 4.53 -6.52
CA TYR A 52 -3.25 4.31 -6.11
C TYR A 52 -3.61 5.01 -4.81
N ARG A 53 -2.70 5.03 -3.83
CA ARG A 53 -2.90 5.75 -2.57
C ARG A 53 -3.10 7.25 -2.81
N GLN A 54 -2.23 7.86 -3.61
CA GLN A 54 -2.33 9.29 -3.96
C GLN A 54 -3.64 9.60 -4.67
N ALA A 55 -4.04 8.78 -5.65
CA ALA A 55 -5.30 8.93 -6.35
C ALA A 55 -6.50 8.83 -5.39
N ALA A 56 -6.53 7.83 -4.51
CA ALA A 56 -7.60 7.63 -3.54
C ALA A 56 -7.74 8.83 -2.57
N ILE A 57 -6.61 9.36 -2.08
CA ILE A 57 -6.60 10.56 -1.21
C ILE A 57 -7.14 11.77 -1.96
N ALA A 58 -6.73 11.98 -3.22
CA ALA A 58 -7.21 13.09 -4.05
C ALA A 58 -8.73 12.99 -4.27
N THR A 59 -9.24 11.80 -4.62
CA THR A 59 -10.69 11.56 -4.79
C THR A 59 -11.46 11.82 -3.50
N PHE A 60 -10.96 11.38 -2.35
CA PHE A 60 -11.61 11.59 -1.07
C PHE A 60 -11.69 13.09 -0.71
N ARG A 61 -10.60 13.84 -0.93
CA ARG A 61 -10.57 15.29 -0.71
C ARG A 61 -11.59 16.03 -1.58
N LEU A 62 -11.64 15.71 -2.87
CA LEU A 62 -12.62 16.28 -3.82
C LEU A 62 -14.06 16.00 -3.39
N HIS A 63 -14.34 14.77 -2.92
CA HIS A 63 -15.67 14.42 -2.43
C HIS A 63 -16.07 15.26 -1.20
N ARG A 64 -15.15 15.43 -0.24
CA ARG A 64 -15.39 16.24 0.96
C ARG A 64 -15.64 17.71 0.63
N GLU A 65 -14.87 18.29 -0.28
CA GLU A 65 -15.04 19.68 -0.72
C GLU A 65 -16.40 19.93 -1.39
N ARG A 66 -16.91 18.95 -2.15
CA ARG A 66 -18.24 19.02 -2.77
C ARG A 66 -19.37 18.95 -1.76
N GLN A 67 -19.20 18.25 -0.64
CA GLN A 67 -20.22 18.16 0.42
C GLN A 67 -20.27 19.41 1.31
N SER A 68 -19.18 20.19 1.35
CA SER A 68 -19.09 21.44 2.11
C SER A 68 -19.57 22.69 1.36
N ARG A 69 -20.02 22.55 0.11
CA ARG A 69 -20.64 23.59 -0.71
C ARG A 69 -22.13 23.36 -0.82
#